data_AF-A0A2T7B7U4-F1
#
_entry.id   AF-A0A2T7B7U4-F1
#
_cell.length_a   1.000
_cell.length_b   1.000
_cell.length_c   1.000
_cell.angle_alpha   90.00
_cell.angle_beta   90.00
_cell.angle_gamma   90.00
#
_symmetry.space_group_name_H-M   'P 1'
#
loop_
_entity.id
_entity.type
_entity.pdbx_description
1 polymer ?
#
loop_
_entity_poly.entity_id
_entity_poly.type
_entity_poly.pdbx_seq_one_letter_code
_entity_poly.pdbx_strand_id
1 'polypeptide(L)'
;MVSENNVNTFNLLFLSFVCVSILTGCPGPGDIMRFDETAKVSSRGRDVCINIDNAQDYQPVDIGINLRGIPPKEKKFDFSPGLRIGAGELCIPPSYYSFENGYKYIVEFVLHATSGDKDPRSFVVGVGVNNNHVYNFPLSEREFARPYGSIQVPE
;
A
#
# COMPACT_ATOMS: atom_id res chain seq x y z
N MET A 1 53.07 41.44 -10.67
CA MET A 1 51.71 41.81 -10.23
C MET A 1 50.75 40.75 -10.75
N VAL A 2 50.55 39.68 -9.99
CA VAL A 2 49.57 38.62 -10.32
C VAL A 2 48.93 38.20 -9.01
N SER A 3 47.61 38.34 -8.93
CA SER A 3 46.68 37.44 -8.25
C SER A 3 45.46 38.22 -7.75
N GLU A 4 44.59 38.64 -8.66
CA GLU A 4 43.24 39.15 -8.34
C GLU A 4 42.12 38.32 -8.99
N ASN A 5 42.40 37.07 -9.38
CA ASN A 5 41.39 36.19 -10.01
C ASN A 5 40.96 34.99 -9.16
N ASN A 6 41.48 34.82 -7.93
CA ASN A 6 41.28 33.57 -7.16
C ASN A 6 40.14 33.65 -6.12
N VAL A 7 39.70 34.86 -5.74
CA VAL A 7 38.70 35.06 -4.67
C VAL A 7 37.27 34.95 -5.19
N ASN A 8 37.01 35.40 -6.43
CA ASN A 8 35.66 35.34 -7.02
C ASN A 8 35.22 33.92 -7.40
N THR A 9 36.14 33.07 -7.87
CA THR A 9 35.87 31.68 -8.25
C THR A 9 35.53 30.81 -7.04
N PHE A 10 36.20 31.04 -5.91
CA PHE A 10 35.99 30.28 -4.68
C PHE A 10 34.61 30.53 -4.05
N ASN A 11 34.15 31.79 -4.06
CA ASN A 11 32.79 32.17 -3.60
C ASN A 11 31.68 31.66 -4.52
N LEU A 12 31.89 31.63 -5.84
CA LEU A 12 30.94 31.06 -6.81
C LEU A 12 30.80 29.54 -6.66
N LEU A 13 31.91 28.83 -6.42
CA LEU A 13 31.91 27.39 -6.16
C LEU A 13 31.20 27.04 -4.84
N PHE A 14 31.39 27.83 -3.78
CA PHE A 14 30.72 27.64 -2.49
C PHE A 14 29.21 27.91 -2.57
N LEU A 15 28.78 28.98 -3.24
CA LEU A 15 27.36 29.27 -3.46
C LEU A 15 26.67 28.17 -4.29
N SER A 16 27.37 27.65 -5.30
CA SER A 16 26.86 26.56 -6.13
C SER A 16 26.63 25.27 -5.33
N PHE A 17 27.53 24.91 -4.42
CA PHE A 17 27.42 23.69 -3.61
C PHE A 17 26.24 23.74 -2.61
N VAL A 18 25.99 24.92 -2.03
CA VAL A 18 24.84 25.14 -1.13
C VAL A 18 23.52 25.06 -1.90
N CYS A 19 23.43 25.65 -3.10
CA CYS A 19 22.22 25.59 -3.92
C CYS A 19 21.88 24.15 -4.37
N VAL A 20 22.87 23.35 -4.75
CA VAL A 20 22.64 21.95 -5.15
C VAL A 20 22.09 21.11 -3.98
N SER A 21 22.50 21.40 -2.75
CA SER A 21 22.03 20.70 -1.55
C SER A 21 20.57 21.04 -1.19
N ILE A 22 20.08 22.23 -1.56
CA ILE A 22 18.68 22.63 -1.35
C ILE A 22 17.79 22.13 -2.51
N LEU A 23 18.30 22.06 -3.74
CA LEU A 23 17.56 21.56 -4.89
C LEU A 23 17.44 20.03 -4.94
N THR A 24 18.34 19.31 -4.26
CA THR A 24 18.28 17.85 -4.13
C THR A 24 17.71 17.47 -2.76
N GLY A 25 16.42 17.74 -2.55
CA GLY A 25 15.73 17.21 -1.37
C GLY A 25 15.87 15.69 -1.34
N CYS A 26 16.39 15.13 -0.25
CA CYS A 26 16.33 13.69 -0.03
C CYS A 26 14.85 13.31 0.10
N PRO A 27 14.32 12.45 -0.78
CA PRO A 27 12.94 12.00 -0.66
C PRO A 27 12.74 11.37 0.71
N GLY A 28 11.73 11.84 1.44
CA GLY A 28 11.32 11.24 2.69
C GLY A 28 10.71 9.86 2.47
N PRO A 29 10.54 9.05 3.53
CA PRO A 29 9.92 7.72 3.42
C PRO A 29 8.50 7.72 2.80
N GLY A 30 7.81 8.87 2.79
CA GLY A 30 6.51 9.07 2.16
C GLY A 30 6.55 9.44 0.67
N ASP A 31 7.72 9.80 0.14
CA ASP A 31 7.91 10.20 -1.27
C ASP A 31 8.21 8.99 -2.18
N ILE A 32 8.49 7.83 -1.57
CA ILE A 32 8.73 6.58 -2.28
C ILE A 32 7.37 5.96 -2.63
N MET A 33 7.04 5.95 -3.93
CA MET A 33 5.88 5.24 -4.45
C MET A 33 6.02 3.74 -4.17
N ARG A 34 5.10 3.19 -3.39
CA ARG A 34 5.03 1.75 -3.09
C ARG A 34 4.01 1.12 -4.02
N PHE A 35 4.38 -0.03 -4.58
CA PHE A 35 3.43 -0.82 -5.34
C PHE A 35 2.58 -1.61 -4.37
N ASP A 36 1.31 -1.70 -4.71
CA ASP A 36 0.41 -2.54 -3.99
C ASP A 36 0.68 -4.01 -4.37
N GLU A 37 0.43 -4.90 -3.42
CA GLU A 37 0.39 -6.34 -3.57
C GLU A 37 -1.06 -6.84 -3.63
N THR A 38 -1.29 -7.96 -4.29
CA THR A 38 -2.61 -8.60 -4.32
C THR A 38 -2.54 -10.01 -3.78
N ALA A 39 -3.65 -10.49 -3.25
CA ALA A 39 -3.70 -11.70 -2.45
C ALA A 39 -4.96 -12.52 -2.75
N LYS A 40 -4.87 -13.83 -2.53
CA LYS A 40 -6.03 -14.72 -2.65
C LYS A 40 -6.93 -14.57 -1.43
N VAL A 41 -8.23 -14.62 -1.66
CA VAL A 41 -9.22 -14.66 -0.59
C VAL A 41 -9.81 -16.05 -0.40
N SER A 42 -10.17 -16.35 0.83
CA SER A 42 -10.87 -17.57 1.21
C SER A 42 -11.82 -17.30 2.37
N SER A 43 -12.71 -18.25 2.64
CA SER A 43 -13.53 -18.23 3.85
C SER A 43 -12.98 -19.21 4.89
N ARG A 44 -12.97 -18.77 6.16
CA ARG A 44 -12.71 -19.62 7.33
C ARG A 44 -13.92 -19.54 8.25
N GLY A 45 -14.85 -20.47 8.09
CA GLY A 45 -16.16 -20.37 8.76
C GLY A 45 -16.92 -19.15 8.25
N ARG A 46 -17.09 -18.12 9.11
CA ARG A 46 -17.74 -16.85 8.74
C ARG A 46 -16.76 -15.71 8.46
N ASP A 47 -15.47 -15.95 8.64
CA ASP A 47 -14.45 -14.95 8.47
C ASP A 47 -14.00 -14.91 7.01
N VAL A 48 -13.74 -13.70 6.52
CA VAL A 48 -13.11 -13.50 5.21
C VAL A 48 -11.62 -13.37 5.43
N CYS A 49 -10.83 -14.29 4.88
CA CYS A 49 -9.39 -14.33 5.09
C CYS A 49 -8.63 -14.04 3.80
N ILE A 50 -7.62 -13.19 3.93
CA ILE A 50 -6.72 -12.78 2.86
C ILE A 50 -5.38 -13.47 3.12
N ASN A 51 -4.88 -14.24 2.15
CA ASN A 51 -3.63 -14.96 2.28
C ASN A 51 -2.44 -14.06 1.95
N ILE A 52 -1.49 -13.93 2.88
CA ILE A 52 -0.36 -13.01 2.78
C ILE A 52 0.93 -13.83 2.82
N ASP A 53 1.66 -13.81 1.70
CA ASP A 53 2.97 -14.44 1.62
C ASP A 53 3.97 -13.72 2.54
N ASN A 54 4.79 -14.48 3.27
CA ASN A 54 5.86 -13.99 4.16
C ASN A 54 5.37 -12.95 5.21
N ALA A 55 4.28 -13.28 5.92
CA ALA A 55 3.60 -12.34 6.82
C ALA A 55 3.99 -12.43 8.30
N GLN A 56 4.96 -13.28 8.67
CA GLN A 56 5.22 -13.71 10.05
C GLN A 56 5.59 -12.57 11.01
N ASP A 57 6.06 -11.44 10.49
CA ASP A 57 6.50 -10.29 11.27
C ASP A 57 5.86 -8.99 10.81
N TYR A 58 4.63 -9.06 10.29
CA TYR A 58 3.85 -7.92 9.85
C TYR A 58 2.55 -7.80 10.64
N GLN A 59 2.07 -6.57 10.82
CA GLN A 59 0.74 -6.29 11.38
C GLN A 59 0.03 -5.21 10.57
N PRO A 60 -1.30 -5.28 10.45
CA PRO A 60 -2.08 -4.25 9.78
C PRO A 60 -2.07 -2.98 10.63
N VAL A 61 -1.70 -1.86 10.00
CA VAL A 61 -1.75 -0.53 10.61
C VAL A 61 -2.94 0.27 10.11
N ASP A 62 -3.43 -0.04 8.92
CA ASP A 62 -4.69 0.48 8.41
C ASP A 62 -5.43 -0.58 7.59
N ILE A 63 -6.73 -0.35 7.40
CA ILE A 63 -7.56 -1.11 6.47
C ILE A 63 -8.74 -0.25 6.01
N GLY A 64 -9.04 -0.30 4.72
CA GLY A 64 -10.24 0.24 4.11
C GLY A 64 -11.04 -0.89 3.48
N ILE A 65 -12.31 -1.02 3.84
CA ILE A 65 -13.24 -1.99 3.24
C ILE A 65 -14.40 -1.21 2.63
N ASN A 66 -14.39 -1.08 1.31
CA ASN A 66 -15.31 -0.22 0.59
C ASN A 66 -16.00 -0.98 -0.54
N LEU A 67 -17.25 -0.62 -0.86
CA LEU A 67 -17.89 -1.15 -2.07
C LEU A 67 -17.11 -0.74 -3.31
N ARG A 68 -17.09 -1.60 -4.33
CA ARG A 68 -16.46 -1.28 -5.61
C ARG A 68 -17.14 -0.05 -6.23
N GLY A 69 -16.34 0.87 -6.76
CA GLY A 69 -16.81 2.08 -7.43
C GLY A 69 -17.07 3.27 -6.51
N ILE A 70 -16.87 3.14 -5.19
CA ILE A 70 -16.90 4.29 -4.28
C ILE A 70 -15.79 5.27 -4.68
N PRO A 71 -16.12 6.58 -4.84
CA PRO A 71 -15.12 7.60 -5.17
C PRO A 71 -14.00 7.66 -4.13
N PRO A 72 -12.74 7.97 -4.52
CA PRO A 72 -11.61 7.99 -3.58
C PRO A 72 -11.82 8.86 -2.34
N LYS A 73 -12.52 9.99 -2.47
CA LYS A 73 -12.81 10.91 -1.36
C LYS A 73 -13.84 10.39 -0.35
N GLU A 74 -14.63 9.40 -0.76
CA GLU A 74 -15.70 8.81 0.06
C GLU A 74 -15.29 7.47 0.68
N LYS A 75 -14.12 6.94 0.29
CA LYS A 75 -13.55 5.74 0.90
C LYS A 75 -13.34 5.95 2.39
N LYS A 76 -13.69 4.94 3.16
CA LYS A 76 -13.45 4.90 4.61
C LYS A 76 -12.26 4.00 4.90
N PHE A 77 -11.45 4.46 5.84
CA PHE A 77 -10.29 3.76 6.35
C PHE A 77 -10.33 3.76 7.87
N ASP A 78 -9.99 2.62 8.45
CA ASP A 78 -9.69 2.46 9.85
C ASP A 78 -8.16 2.42 10.00
N PHE A 79 -7.61 3.42 10.69
CA PHE A 79 -6.17 3.58 10.91
C PHE A 79 -5.68 2.92 12.20
N SER A 80 -6.53 2.11 12.85
CA SER A 80 -6.17 1.34 14.04
C SER A 80 -7.05 0.08 14.15
N PRO A 81 -6.98 -0.84 13.17
CA PRO A 81 -7.97 -1.91 13.02
C PRO A 81 -8.02 -2.92 14.16
N GLY A 82 -6.98 -3.03 14.97
CA GLY A 82 -6.88 -4.05 16.02
C GLY A 82 -6.88 -5.49 15.50
N LEU A 83 -6.90 -5.68 14.18
CA LEU A 83 -6.75 -6.96 13.50
C LEU A 83 -5.30 -7.43 13.61
N ARG A 84 -5.10 -8.74 13.44
CA ARG A 84 -3.77 -9.35 13.46
C ARG A 84 -3.62 -10.34 12.33
N ILE A 85 -2.39 -10.48 11.86
CA ILE A 85 -2.03 -11.59 10.99
C ILE A 85 -1.82 -12.84 11.83
N GLY A 86 -2.48 -13.93 11.45
CA GLY A 86 -2.33 -15.24 12.08
C GLY A 86 -2.16 -16.32 11.02
N ALA A 87 -1.18 -17.20 11.18
CA ALA A 87 -0.91 -18.31 10.25
C ALA A 87 -0.75 -17.89 8.77
N GLY A 88 -0.23 -16.69 8.51
CA GLY A 88 -0.08 -16.15 7.14
C GLY A 88 -1.37 -15.60 6.53
N GLU A 89 -2.43 -15.43 7.32
CA GLU A 89 -3.72 -14.89 6.86
C GLU A 89 -4.11 -13.65 7.68
N LEU A 90 -4.67 -12.64 7.00
CA LEU A 90 -5.43 -11.56 7.64
C LEU A 90 -6.91 -11.93 7.55
N CYS A 91 -7.49 -12.37 8.68
CA CYS A 91 -8.89 -12.74 8.76
C CYS A 91 -9.74 -11.60 9.33
N ILE A 92 -10.80 -11.25 8.61
CA ILE A 92 -11.74 -10.20 8.94
C ILE A 92 -13.00 -10.87 9.49
N PRO A 93 -13.24 -10.81 10.81
CA PRO A 93 -14.44 -11.42 11.39
C PRO A 93 -15.68 -10.55 11.14
N PRO A 94 -16.89 -11.13 11.17
CA PRO A 94 -18.14 -10.37 11.00
C PRO A 94 -18.39 -9.34 12.10
N SER A 95 -17.72 -9.46 13.26
CA SER A 95 -17.73 -8.44 14.31
C SER A 95 -16.94 -7.18 13.95
N TYR A 96 -16.00 -7.29 13.01
CA TYR A 96 -15.24 -6.16 12.47
C TYR A 96 -15.92 -5.60 11.23
N TYR A 97 -16.23 -6.46 10.24
CA TYR A 97 -16.94 -6.06 9.02
C TYR A 97 -17.81 -7.19 8.49
N SER A 98 -19.06 -6.89 8.16
CA SER A 98 -20.00 -7.85 7.59
C SER A 98 -20.08 -7.70 6.08
N PHE A 99 -19.51 -8.66 5.35
CA PHE A 99 -19.62 -8.70 3.89
C PHE A 99 -21.01 -9.23 3.47
N GLU A 100 -21.73 -8.44 2.68
CA GLU A 100 -23.06 -8.79 2.21
C GLU A 100 -23.01 -9.60 0.91
N ASN A 101 -23.92 -10.55 0.79
CA ASN A 101 -24.04 -11.41 -0.38
C ASN A 101 -24.50 -10.60 -1.61
N GLY A 102 -23.87 -10.84 -2.76
CA GLY A 102 -24.16 -10.15 -4.02
C GLY A 102 -23.30 -8.90 -4.27
N TYR A 103 -22.49 -8.49 -3.29
CA TYR A 103 -21.64 -7.31 -3.40
C TYR A 103 -20.18 -7.63 -3.70
N LYS A 104 -19.50 -6.61 -4.22
CA LYS A 104 -18.06 -6.60 -4.51
C LYS A 104 -17.42 -5.48 -3.72
N TYR A 105 -16.37 -5.82 -2.97
CA TYR A 105 -15.64 -4.93 -2.11
C TYR A 105 -14.19 -4.80 -2.59
N ILE A 106 -13.63 -3.62 -2.37
CA ILE A 106 -12.21 -3.33 -2.49
C ILE A 106 -11.68 -3.24 -1.06
N VAL A 107 -10.79 -4.17 -0.70
CA VAL A 107 -10.12 -4.21 0.59
C VAL A 107 -8.70 -3.71 0.40
N GLU A 108 -8.40 -2.56 0.97
CA GLU A 108 -7.11 -1.88 0.94
C GLU A 108 -6.50 -1.96 2.34
N PHE A 109 -5.22 -2.33 2.49
CA PHE A 109 -4.58 -2.33 3.81
C PHE A 109 -3.07 -2.20 3.71
N VAL A 110 -2.47 -1.57 4.71
CA VAL A 110 -1.03 -1.47 4.87
C VAL A 110 -0.55 -2.31 6.04
N LEU A 111 0.52 -3.05 5.81
CA LEU A 111 1.23 -3.82 6.80
C LEU A 111 2.55 -3.16 7.17
N HIS A 112 2.79 -2.97 8.46
CA HIS A 112 4.10 -2.58 8.99
C HIS A 112 4.76 -3.77 9.68
N ALA A 113 6.08 -3.82 9.61
CA ALA A 113 6.84 -4.82 10.33
C ALA A 113 6.71 -4.61 11.84
N THR A 114 6.56 -5.70 12.59
CA THR A 114 6.52 -5.68 14.06
C THR A 114 7.89 -5.48 14.67
N SER A 115 8.95 -5.76 13.91
CA SER A 115 10.33 -5.65 14.36
C SER A 115 11.28 -5.45 13.17
N GLY A 116 12.29 -4.60 13.35
CA GLY A 116 13.31 -4.31 12.34
C GLY A 116 12.86 -3.30 11.28
N ASP A 117 13.78 -2.98 10.37
CA ASP A 117 13.61 -1.97 9.32
C ASP A 117 13.15 -2.60 7.99
N LYS A 118 12.08 -3.40 8.03
CA LYS A 118 11.47 -3.89 6.79
C LYS A 118 10.49 -2.87 6.24
N ASP A 119 10.44 -2.77 4.91
CA ASP A 119 9.52 -1.87 4.24
C ASP A 119 8.06 -2.22 4.52
N PRO A 120 7.20 -1.20 4.70
CA PRO A 120 5.75 -1.36 4.68
C PRO A 120 5.28 -2.02 3.39
N ARG A 121 4.24 -2.84 3.49
CA ARG A 121 3.63 -3.52 2.35
C ARG A 121 2.19 -3.06 2.20
N SER A 122 1.84 -2.52 1.03
CA SER A 122 0.47 -2.11 0.73
C SER A 122 -0.23 -3.23 -0.02
N PHE A 123 -1.51 -3.46 0.26
CA PHE A 123 -2.32 -4.46 -0.41
C PHE A 123 -3.62 -3.86 -0.92
N VAL A 124 -4.07 -4.33 -2.08
CA VAL A 124 -5.45 -4.18 -2.52
C VAL A 124 -5.98 -5.48 -3.07
N VAL A 125 -7.15 -5.85 -2.57
CA VAL A 125 -7.77 -7.14 -2.85
C VAL A 125 -9.23 -6.93 -3.22
N GLY A 126 -9.61 -7.43 -4.39
CA GLY A 126 -11.01 -7.49 -4.80
C GLY A 126 -11.70 -8.66 -4.14
N VAL A 127 -12.66 -8.40 -3.26
CA VAL A 127 -13.41 -9.41 -2.50
C VAL A 127 -14.86 -9.42 -2.95
N GLY A 128 -15.27 -10.45 -3.67
CA GLY A 128 -16.67 -10.69 -4.02
C GLY A 128 -17.31 -11.70 -3.07
N VAL A 129 -18.58 -11.49 -2.73
CA VAL A 129 -19.39 -12.48 -2.01
C VAL A 129 -20.59 -12.86 -2.87
N ASN A 130 -20.73 -14.13 -3.20
CA ASN A 130 -21.89 -14.64 -3.93
C ASN A 130 -22.27 -16.05 -3.44
N ASN A 131 -23.56 -16.28 -3.20
CA ASN A 131 -24.08 -17.49 -2.59
C ASN A 131 -23.27 -17.94 -1.36
N ASN A 132 -22.92 -17.01 -0.48
CA ASN A 132 -22.06 -17.24 0.71
C ASN A 132 -20.64 -17.75 0.40
N HIS A 133 -20.21 -17.72 -0.86
CA HIS A 133 -18.85 -18.02 -1.27
C HIS A 133 -18.07 -16.72 -1.50
N VAL A 134 -16.86 -16.69 -0.98
CA VAL A 134 -15.93 -15.59 -1.12
C VAL A 134 -15.00 -15.89 -2.30
N TYR A 135 -14.79 -14.92 -3.18
CA TYR A 135 -13.95 -15.07 -4.36
C TYR A 135 -13.21 -13.79 -4.72
N ASN A 136 -12.05 -13.94 -5.36
CA ASN A 136 -11.35 -12.81 -5.97
C ASN A 136 -12.02 -12.39 -7.28
N PHE A 137 -12.09 -11.08 -7.54
CA PHE A 137 -12.44 -10.56 -8.87
C PHE A 137 -11.32 -9.67 -9.41
N PRO A 138 -11.21 -9.49 -10.73
CA PRO A 138 -10.15 -8.66 -11.32
C PRO A 138 -10.33 -7.18 -10.97
N LEU A 139 -9.25 -6.59 -10.43
CA LEU A 139 -9.10 -5.16 -10.21
C LEU A 139 -8.84 -4.45 -11.54
N SER A 140 -9.36 -3.23 -11.68
CA SER A 140 -9.03 -2.33 -12.79
C SER A 140 -7.74 -1.57 -12.50
N GLU A 141 -7.14 -0.97 -13.54
CA GLU A 141 -5.89 -0.21 -13.42
C GLU A 141 -5.99 1.02 -12.52
N ARG A 142 -7.21 1.50 -12.24
CA ARG A 142 -7.45 2.66 -11.35
C ARG A 142 -7.66 2.25 -9.90
N GLU A 143 -7.78 0.95 -9.63
CA GLU A 143 -8.05 0.41 -8.30
C GLU A 143 -6.76 -0.06 -7.60
N PHE A 144 -5.60 -0.03 -8.27
CA PHE A 144 -4.37 -0.62 -7.76
C PHE A 144 -3.09 -0.03 -8.39
N ALA A 145 -2.11 0.34 -7.57
CA ALA A 145 -0.81 0.80 -8.04
C ALA A 145 0.12 -0.39 -8.30
N ARG A 146 0.41 -0.68 -9.59
CA ARG A 146 1.30 -1.78 -10.00
C ARG A 146 2.57 -1.30 -10.71
N PRO A 147 3.66 -2.10 -10.71
CA PRO A 147 4.85 -1.78 -11.49
C PRO A 147 4.52 -1.61 -12.98
N TYR A 148 5.06 -0.57 -13.61
CA TYR A 148 4.95 -0.38 -15.05
C TYR A 148 5.46 -1.63 -15.79
N GLY A 149 4.63 -2.21 -16.66
CA GLY A 149 4.95 -3.43 -17.42
C GLY A 149 4.33 -4.73 -16.90
N SER A 150 3.63 -4.73 -15.77
CA SER A 150 2.86 -5.89 -15.24
C SER A 150 1.47 -6.06 -15.88
N ILE A 151 1.27 -5.53 -17.09
CA ILE A 151 0.02 -5.62 -17.84
C ILE A 151 -0.14 -7.06 -18.33
N GLN A 152 -0.87 -7.89 -17.59
CA GLN A 152 -1.53 -9.05 -18.19
C GLN A 152 -2.91 -8.57 -18.67
N VAL A 153 -3.03 -8.34 -19.97
CA VAL A 153 -4.32 -8.22 -20.65
C VAL A 153 -4.89 -9.63 -20.71
N PRO A 154 -6.06 -9.92 -20.11
CA PRO A 154 -6.75 -11.17 -20.38
C PRO A 154 -7.16 -11.16 -21.86
N GLU A 155 -6.75 -12.19 -22.61
CA GLU A 155 -7.30 -12.50 -23.93
C GLU A 155 -8.77 -12.97 -23.81
#